data_AF-A0A497RG68-F1
#
_entry.id   AF-A0A497RG68-F1
#
_cell.length_a   1.000
_cell.length_b   1.000
_cell.length_c   1.000
_cell.angle_alpha   90.00
_cell.angle_beta   90.00
_cell.angle_gamma   90.00
#
_symmetry.space_group_name_H-M   'P 1'
#
loop_
_entity.id
_entity.type
_entity.pdbx_description
1 polymer ?
#
loop_
_entity_poly.entity_id
_entity_poly.type
_entity_poly.pdbx_seq_one_letter_code
_entity_poly.pdbx_strand_id
1 'polypeptide(L)'
;MLDITDIEDVLNQLSKKRPVFHSEADFQYSLAWEIHEIHPDFNIRLEKREEINGGELYLDIFIFKNGKICALELKYKTKRLEITISNEDYHLKDQGAQDISRYDFCKDIERLEKVLKKYNNGIRFAIFLTNDYLY
;
A
#
# COMPACT_ATOMS: atom_id res chain seq x y z
N MET A 1 -0.30 15.04 -9.10
CA MET A 1 -1.01 13.77 -8.89
C MET A 1 0.06 12.73 -8.81
N LEU A 2 0.04 11.82 -7.84
CA LEU A 2 1.12 10.85 -7.68
C LEU A 2 1.47 10.16 -8.99
N ASP A 3 2.73 10.20 -9.37
CA ASP A 3 3.34 9.33 -10.36
C ASP A 3 4.35 8.36 -9.72
N ILE A 4 5.05 7.59 -10.56
CA ILE A 4 5.99 6.57 -10.08
C ILE A 4 7.17 7.17 -9.31
N THR A 5 7.64 8.35 -9.72
CA THR A 5 8.75 9.05 -9.06
C THR A 5 8.31 9.51 -7.68
N ASP A 6 7.09 10.05 -7.57
CA ASP A 6 6.53 10.47 -6.28
C ASP A 6 6.46 9.29 -5.30
N ILE A 7 6.01 8.10 -5.76
CA ILE A 7 5.93 6.88 -4.92
C ILE A 7 7.32 6.40 -4.50
N GLU A 8 8.29 6.37 -5.42
CA GLU A 8 9.67 6.01 -5.10
C GLU A 8 10.27 6.95 -4.05
N ASP A 9 10.04 8.26 -4.19
CA ASP A 9 10.51 9.26 -3.22
C ASP A 9 9.87 9.09 -1.85
N VAL A 10 8.56 8.85 -1.79
CA VAL A 10 7.83 8.54 -0.54
C VAL A 10 8.44 7.30 0.12
N LEU A 11 8.60 6.19 -0.61
CA LEU A 11 9.15 4.95 -0.07
C LEU A 11 10.62 5.12 0.38
N ASN A 12 11.41 5.90 -0.37
CA ASN A 12 12.79 6.22 -0.01
C ASN A 12 12.86 7.03 1.28
N GLN A 13 11.99 8.03 1.48
CA GLN A 13 11.93 8.78 2.73
C GLN A 13 11.45 7.90 3.89
N LEU A 14 10.42 7.10 3.66
CA LEU A 14 9.88 6.19 4.66
C LEU A 14 10.92 5.17 5.12
N SER A 15 11.72 4.61 4.20
CA SER A 15 12.79 3.66 4.53
C SER A 15 13.84 4.22 5.50
N LYS A 16 14.08 5.54 5.48
CA LYS A 16 15.02 6.22 6.37
C LYS A 16 14.40 6.50 7.74
N LYS A 17 13.10 6.81 7.78
CA LYS A 17 12.36 7.16 9.00
C LYS A 17 11.91 5.93 9.78
N ARG A 18 11.36 4.94 9.08
CA ARG A 18 10.74 3.72 9.62
C ARG A 18 10.98 2.55 8.66
N PRO A 19 12.13 1.86 8.77
CA PRO A 19 12.51 0.79 7.85
C PRO A 19 11.75 -0.54 8.05
N VAL A 20 11.07 -0.72 9.19
CA VAL A 20 10.32 -1.93 9.54
C VAL A 20 8.95 -1.54 10.08
N PHE A 21 7.92 -2.33 9.75
CA PHE A 21 6.54 -2.13 10.17
C PHE A 21 6.05 -3.34 10.97
N HIS A 22 5.15 -3.15 11.92
CA HIS A 22 4.58 -4.26 12.72
C HIS A 22 3.59 -5.12 11.96
N SER A 23 2.95 -4.55 10.94
CA SER A 23 1.89 -5.21 10.16
C SER A 23 1.66 -4.48 8.84
N GLU A 24 0.86 -5.10 7.97
CA GLU A 24 0.39 -4.46 6.72
C GLU A 24 -0.39 -3.17 7.00
N ALA A 25 -1.20 -3.13 8.06
CA ALA A 25 -1.91 -1.92 8.48
C ALA A 25 -0.97 -0.81 8.98
N ASP A 26 0.10 -1.17 9.69
CA ASP A 26 1.14 -0.22 10.10
C ASP A 26 1.89 0.34 8.88
N PHE A 27 2.21 -0.51 7.91
CA PHE A 27 2.77 -0.06 6.62
C PHE A 27 1.80 0.86 5.87
N GLN A 28 0.53 0.50 5.76
CA GLN A 28 -0.51 1.31 5.10
C GLN A 28 -0.62 2.70 5.74
N TYR A 29 -0.74 2.76 7.07
CA TYR A 29 -0.81 4.03 7.79
C TYR A 29 0.45 4.86 7.58
N SER A 30 1.63 4.25 7.74
CA SER A 30 2.92 4.93 7.60
C SER A 30 3.12 5.49 6.19
N LEU A 31 2.76 4.73 5.16
CA LEU A 31 2.82 5.18 3.77
C LEU A 31 1.87 6.34 3.50
N ALA A 32 0.61 6.23 3.94
CA ALA A 32 -0.37 7.30 3.76
C ALA A 32 0.02 8.58 4.49
N TRP A 33 0.61 8.45 5.68
CA TRP A 33 1.11 9.58 6.45
C TRP A 33 2.29 10.27 5.74
N GLU A 34 3.26 9.50 5.25
CA GLU A 34 4.39 10.07 4.52
C GLU A 34 3.95 10.76 3.21
N ILE A 35 2.97 10.21 2.50
CA ILE A 35 2.35 10.87 1.34
C ILE A 35 1.70 12.19 1.75
N HIS A 36 1.00 12.24 2.89
CA HIS A 36 0.37 13.46 3.39
C HIS A 36 1.40 14.54 3.74
N GLU A 37 2.50 14.17 4.39
CA GLU A 37 3.57 15.11 4.75
C GLU A 37 4.23 15.73 3.51
N ILE A 38 4.45 14.94 2.46
CA ILE A 38 5.06 15.41 1.20
C ILE A 38 4.05 16.20 0.35
N HIS A 39 2.78 15.77 0.35
CA HIS A 39 1.70 16.36 -0.44
C HIS A 39 0.50 16.71 0.47
N PRO A 40 0.61 17.78 1.29
CA PRO A 40 -0.44 18.15 2.26
C PRO A 40 -1.76 18.56 1.61
N ASP A 41 -1.73 18.84 0.31
CA ASP A 41 -2.87 19.24 -0.50
C ASP A 41 -3.62 18.05 -1.14
N PHE A 42 -3.19 16.82 -0.87
CA PHE A 42 -3.87 15.59 -1.24
C PHE A 42 -4.92 15.19 -0.21
N ASN A 43 -6.08 14.75 -0.69
CA ASN A 43 -7.14 14.24 0.17
C ASN A 43 -7.04 12.70 0.20
N ILE A 44 -6.56 12.15 1.33
CA ILE A 44 -6.28 10.72 1.48
C ILE A 44 -7.40 10.00 2.25
N ARG A 45 -7.81 8.82 1.81
CA ARG A 45 -8.79 7.95 2.48
C ARG A 45 -8.26 6.53 2.54
N LEU A 46 -8.23 5.95 3.73
CA LEU A 46 -7.85 4.55 3.95
C LEU A 46 -9.10 3.66 3.90
N GLU A 47 -8.94 2.42 3.43
CA GLU A 47 -9.96 1.36 3.49
C GLU A 47 -11.33 1.81 2.95
N LYS A 48 -11.32 2.65 1.92
CA LYS A 48 -12.54 3.28 1.43
C LYS A 48 -13.35 2.28 0.62
N ARG A 49 -14.61 2.09 1.01
CA ARG A 49 -15.59 1.32 0.26
C ARG A 49 -15.98 2.02 -1.04
N GLU A 50 -15.96 1.26 -2.14
CA GLU A 50 -16.49 1.65 -3.44
C GLU A 50 -17.46 0.59 -3.97
N GLU A 51 -18.63 1.05 -4.41
CA GLU A 51 -19.60 0.21 -5.11
C GLU A 51 -19.31 0.23 -6.61
N ILE A 52 -19.12 -0.96 -7.19
CA ILE A 52 -18.83 -1.18 -8.61
C ILE A 52 -19.65 -2.37 -9.11
N ASN A 53 -20.50 -2.14 -10.13
CA ASN A 53 -21.35 -3.17 -10.75
C ASN A 53 -22.20 -3.97 -9.72
N GLY A 54 -22.67 -3.33 -8.66
CA GLY A 54 -23.45 -3.97 -7.60
C GLY A 54 -22.64 -4.79 -6.59
N GLY A 55 -21.31 -4.81 -6.69
CA GLY A 55 -20.41 -5.38 -5.68
C GLY A 55 -19.71 -4.28 -4.88
N GLU A 56 -19.38 -4.60 -3.62
CA GLU A 56 -18.53 -3.76 -2.78
C GLU A 56 -17.06 -4.12 -2.96
N LEU A 57 -16.22 -3.10 -3.05
CA LEU A 57 -14.78 -3.22 -3.19
C LEU A 57 -14.11 -2.24 -2.23
N TYR A 58 -13.11 -2.71 -1.50
CA TYR A 58 -12.29 -1.90 -0.61
C TYR A 58 -10.90 -1.83 -1.22
N LEU A 59 -10.30 -0.65 -1.25
CA LEU A 59 -8.87 -0.49 -1.55
C LEU A 59 -8.19 0.15 -0.34
N ASP A 60 -6.92 -0.18 -0.17
CA ASP A 60 -6.12 0.24 0.98
C ASP A 60 -5.99 1.76 1.09
N ILE A 61 -5.65 2.44 -0.02
CA ILE A 61 -5.49 3.89 -0.04
C ILE A 61 -6.12 4.49 -1.30
N PHE A 62 -6.96 5.50 -1.11
CA PHE A 62 -7.39 6.43 -2.16
C PHE A 62 -6.83 7.82 -1.91
N ILE A 63 -6.40 8.46 -3.00
CA ILE A 63 -5.88 9.82 -3.02
C ILE A 63 -6.66 10.61 -4.06
N PHE A 64 -7.25 11.71 -3.62
CA PHE A 64 -8.03 12.61 -4.46
C PHE A 64 -7.31 13.95 -4.59
N LYS A 65 -7.14 14.42 -5.83
CA LYS A 65 -6.61 15.75 -6.12
C LYS A 65 -7.18 16.32 -7.41
N ASN A 66 -7.78 17.52 -7.33
CA ASN A 66 -8.32 18.24 -8.49
C ASN A 66 -9.20 17.37 -9.40
N GLY A 67 -10.09 16.56 -8.80
CA GLY A 67 -10.97 15.63 -9.52
C GLY A 67 -10.29 14.37 -10.06
N LYS A 68 -8.98 14.21 -9.90
CA LYS A 68 -8.24 12.99 -10.25
C LYS A 68 -8.13 12.06 -9.04
N ILE A 69 -8.02 10.76 -9.33
CA ILE A 69 -7.89 9.69 -8.32
C ILE A 69 -6.62 8.87 -8.54
N CYS A 70 -5.93 8.58 -7.44
CA CYS A 70 -4.88 7.58 -7.37
C CYS A 70 -5.30 6.57 -6.32
N ALA A 71 -5.20 5.29 -6.66
CA ALA A 71 -5.60 4.22 -5.78
C ALA A 71 -4.47 3.22 -5.59
N LEU A 72 -4.27 2.74 -4.36
CA LEU A 72 -3.20 1.85 -4.00
C LEU A 72 -3.74 0.57 -3.35
N GLU A 73 -3.15 -0.55 -3.71
CA GLU A 73 -3.22 -1.82 -2.98
C GLU A 73 -1.83 -2.17 -2.46
N LEU A 74 -1.78 -2.65 -1.23
CA LEU A 74 -0.58 -2.92 -0.49
C LEU A 74 -0.59 -4.37 -0.06
N LYS A 75 0.59 -4.97 -0.11
CA LYS A 75 0.90 -6.22 0.57
C LYS A 75 2.19 -6.04 1.35
N TYR A 76 2.18 -6.46 2.60
CA TYR A 76 3.39 -6.57 3.41
C TYR A 76 3.54 -8.00 3.90
N LYS A 77 4.38 -8.77 3.20
CA LYS A 77 4.67 -10.17 3.53
C LYS A 77 6.00 -10.28 4.23
N THR A 78 6.06 -11.11 5.25
CA THR A 78 7.19 -11.12 6.17
C THR A 78 7.76 -12.52 6.35
N LYS A 79 9.10 -12.60 6.33
CA LYS A 79 9.84 -13.65 6.99
C LYS A 79 9.99 -13.29 8.45
N ARG A 80 10.05 -14.29 9.34
CA ARG A 80 10.31 -14.05 10.76
C ARG A 80 11.55 -13.15 10.95
N LEU A 81 11.37 -12.09 11.73
CA LEU A 81 12.40 -11.12 12.10
C LEU A 81 12.12 -10.64 13.51
N GLU A 82 13.15 -10.64 14.36
CA GLU A 82 13.11 -10.04 15.68
C GLU A 82 14.24 -9.01 15.73
N ILE A 83 13.90 -7.73 15.86
CA ILE A 83 14.87 -6.63 15.83
C ILE A 83 14.36 -5.44 16.64
N THR A 84 15.29 -4.73 17.30
CA THR A 84 15.01 -3.45 17.95
C THR A 84 15.60 -2.33 17.10
N ILE A 85 14.78 -1.34 16.72
CA ILE A 85 15.23 -0.15 15.98
C ILE A 85 14.75 1.08 16.76
N SER A 86 15.66 1.99 17.10
CA SER A 86 15.32 3.24 17.81
C SER A 86 14.49 3.03 19.09
N ASN A 87 14.80 1.98 19.86
CA ASN A 87 14.07 1.54 21.06
C ASN A 87 12.63 1.02 20.83
N GLU A 88 12.27 0.67 19.59
CA GLU A 88 11.02 -0.03 19.26
C GLU A 88 11.35 -1.49 18.88
N ASP A 89 10.67 -2.44 19.53
CA ASP A 89 10.86 -3.88 19.30
C ASP A 89 9.89 -4.39 18.24
N TYR A 90 10.40 -4.98 17.17
CA TYR A 90 9.62 -5.57 16.08
C TYR A 90 9.70 -7.09 16.14
N HIS A 91 8.53 -7.74 16.12
CA HIS A 91 8.39 -9.19 16.11
C HIS A 91 7.55 -9.64 14.92
N LEU A 92 8.20 -9.78 13.76
CA LEU A 92 7.53 -10.20 12.53
C LEU A 92 7.32 -11.72 12.54
N LYS A 93 6.14 -12.14 12.10
CA LYS A 93 5.82 -13.57 11.94
C LYS A 93 6.31 -14.08 10.59
N ASP A 94 6.53 -15.37 10.50
CA ASP A 94 6.82 -16.02 9.22
C ASP A 94 5.51 -16.24 8.45
N GLN A 95 5.44 -15.72 7.22
CA GLN A 95 4.28 -15.83 6.33
C GLN A 95 4.62 -16.66 5.09
N GLY A 96 4.94 -17.94 5.33
CA GLY A 96 5.46 -18.90 4.34
C GLY A 96 4.47 -19.50 3.34
N ALA A 97 3.41 -18.78 2.98
CA ALA A 97 2.46 -19.19 1.93
C ALA A 97 2.72 -18.37 0.66
N GLN A 98 3.93 -18.48 0.10
CA GLN A 98 4.39 -17.60 -0.99
C GLN A 98 3.57 -17.75 -2.26
N ASP A 99 3.29 -18.98 -2.67
CA ASP A 99 2.50 -19.29 -3.86
C ASP A 99 1.08 -18.71 -3.80
N ILE A 100 0.38 -18.95 -2.69
CA ILE A 100 -0.96 -18.42 -2.44
C ILE A 100 -0.92 -16.90 -2.36
N SER A 101 0.03 -16.34 -1.60
CA SER A 101 0.12 -14.89 -1.40
C SER A 101 0.47 -14.14 -2.69
N ARG A 102 1.31 -14.70 -3.57
CA ARG A 102 1.58 -14.16 -4.91
C ARG A 102 0.34 -14.20 -5.80
N TYR A 103 -0.38 -15.31 -5.77
CA TYR A 103 -1.62 -15.45 -6.54
C TYR A 103 -2.71 -14.49 -6.05
N ASP A 104 -2.86 -14.33 -4.73
CA ASP A 104 -3.80 -13.37 -4.16
C ASP A 104 -3.41 -11.93 -4.49
N PHE A 105 -2.12 -11.60 -4.55
CA PHE A 105 -1.70 -10.27 -5.00
C PHE A 105 -2.06 -9.99 -6.47
N CYS A 106 -2.05 -11.00 -7.35
CA CYS A 106 -2.60 -10.83 -8.70
C CYS A 106 -4.10 -10.49 -8.69
N LYS A 107 -4.87 -11.01 -7.72
CA LYS A 107 -6.28 -10.62 -7.54
C LYS A 107 -6.42 -9.19 -7.03
N ASP A 108 -5.47 -8.72 -6.21
CA ASP A 108 -5.44 -7.32 -5.77
C ASP A 108 -5.20 -6.37 -6.95
N ILE A 109 -4.31 -6.74 -7.88
CA ILE A 109 -4.13 -6.01 -9.14
C ILE A 109 -5.42 -6.02 -9.97
N GLU A 110 -6.07 -7.18 -10.14
CA GLU A 110 -7.36 -7.28 -10.85
C GLU A 110 -8.44 -6.40 -10.18
N ARG A 111 -8.43 -6.31 -8.85
CA ARG A 111 -9.32 -5.48 -8.05
C ARG A 111 -9.08 -3.98 -8.35
N LEU A 112 -7.83 -3.53 -8.35
CA LEU A 112 -7.47 -2.17 -8.79
C LEU A 112 -7.93 -1.88 -10.22
N GLU A 113 -7.78 -2.85 -11.12
CA GLU A 113 -8.21 -2.71 -12.51
C GLU A 113 -9.74 -2.59 -12.61
N LYS A 114 -10.53 -3.31 -11.80
CA LYS A 114 -11.99 -3.14 -11.79
C LYS A 114 -12.41 -1.72 -11.40
N VAL A 115 -11.64 -1.06 -10.53
CA VAL A 115 -11.83 0.35 -10.16
C VAL A 115 -11.60 1.32 -11.33
N LEU A 116 -10.84 0.93 -12.38
CA LEU A 116 -10.67 1.71 -13.64
C LEU A 116 -12.00 2.14 -14.25
N LYS A 117 -13.02 1.26 -14.20
CA LYS A 117 -14.27 1.47 -14.93
C LYS A 117 -15.09 2.63 -14.37
N LYS A 118 -14.90 2.96 -13.09
CA LYS A 118 -15.61 4.04 -12.40
C LYS A 118 -14.86 5.38 -12.48
N TYR A 119 -13.54 5.33 -12.47
CA TYR A 119 -12.68 6.52 -12.41
C TYR A 119 -11.76 6.60 -13.63
N ASN A 120 -12.31 7.15 -14.73
CA ASN A 120 -11.60 7.35 -16.00
C ASN A 120 -10.20 7.94 -15.78
N ASN A 121 -9.17 7.23 -16.26
CA ASN A 121 -7.76 7.65 -16.23
C ASN A 121 -7.17 7.95 -14.83
N GLY A 122 -7.69 7.33 -13.76
CA GLY A 122 -7.02 7.33 -12.46
C GLY A 122 -5.65 6.62 -12.50
N ILE A 123 -4.75 6.96 -11.60
CA ILE A 123 -3.44 6.29 -11.43
C ILE A 123 -3.58 5.16 -10.41
N ARG A 124 -2.80 4.09 -10.56
CA ARG A 124 -2.86 2.90 -9.69
C ARG A 124 -1.48 2.43 -9.32
N PHE A 125 -1.31 2.02 -8.08
CA PHE A 125 -0.13 1.31 -7.64
C PHE A 125 -0.55 0.04 -6.90
N ALA A 126 0.10 -1.07 -7.21
CA ALA A 126 0.09 -2.24 -6.37
C ALA A 126 1.51 -2.35 -5.80
N ILE A 127 1.66 -2.28 -4.47
CA ILE A 127 2.95 -2.28 -3.79
C ILE A 127 3.06 -3.56 -2.99
N PHE A 128 4.04 -4.39 -3.34
CA PHE A 128 4.38 -5.59 -2.58
C PHE A 128 5.71 -5.37 -1.86
N LEU A 129 5.66 -5.28 -0.53
CA LEU A 129 6.83 -5.13 0.32
C LEU A 129 7.11 -6.43 1.07
N THR A 130 8.37 -6.86 1.10
CA THR A 130 8.76 -8.10 1.77
C THR A 130 10.23 -8.11 2.18
N ASN A 131 10.53 -8.80 3.29
CA ASN A 131 11.89 -9.18 3.70
C ASN A 131 12.19 -10.67 3.42
N ASP A 132 11.26 -11.40 2.80
CA ASP A 132 11.45 -12.78 2.38
C ASP A 132 11.85 -12.83 0.90
N TYR A 133 13.06 -13.33 0.62
CA TYR A 133 13.63 -13.42 -0.73
C TYR A 133 12.91 -14.41 -1.66
N LEU A 134 11.97 -15.20 -1.12
CA LEU A 134 11.18 -16.16 -1.89
C LEU A 134 9.98 -15.54 -2.61
N TYR A 135 9.64 -14.27 -2.32
CA TYR A 135 8.62 -13.50 -3.01
C TYR A 135 9.20 -12.75 -4.21
#